data_AF-A0A4R5CWX0-F1
#
_entry.id   AF-A0A4R5CWX0-F1
#
_cell.length_a   1.000
_cell.length_b   1.000
_cell.length_c   1.000
_cell.angle_alpha   90.00
_cell.angle_beta   90.00
_cell.angle_gamma   90.00
#
_symmetry.space_group_name_H-M   'P 1'
#
loop_
_entity.id
_entity.type
_entity.pdbx_description
1 polymer ?
#
loop_
_entity_poly.entity_id
_entity_poly.type
_entity_poly.pdbx_seq_one_letter_code
_entity_poly.pdbx_strand_id
1 'polypeptide(L)' 'MLVATQLKRVFILKDKGQDIRLTEPEPRWSVEAVMNFYANLYPILTTAKVSAPQIKDDAIEYKFESVMGTKG' A
#
# COMPACT_ATOMS: atom_id res chain seq x y z
N MET A 1 8.08 -28.71 11.72
CA MET A 1 8.17 -27.76 10.60
C MET A 1 7.23 -26.61 10.94
N LEU A 2 7.76 -25.43 11.30
CA LEU A 2 6.92 -24.24 11.52
C LEU A 2 6.68 -23.62 10.15
N VAL A 3 5.48 -23.78 9.60
CA VAL A 3 5.06 -22.99 8.44
C VAL A 3 4.73 -21.60 8.99
N ALA A 4 5.63 -20.64 8.81
CA ALA A 4 5.33 -19.25 9.11
C ALA A 4 4.28 -18.78 8.09
N THR A 5 3.01 -18.82 8.48
CA THR A 5 1.93 -18.25 7.68
C THR A 5 2.14 -16.74 7.65
N GLN A 6 2.63 -16.22 6.52
CA GLN A 6 2.74 -14.77 6.35
C GLN A 6 1.33 -14.19 6.31
N LEU A 7 1.04 -13.22 7.18
CA LEU A 7 -0.22 -12.49 7.14
C LEU A 7 -0.37 -11.84 5.77
N LYS A 8 -1.58 -11.91 5.21
CA LYS A 8 -1.88 -11.33 3.91
C LYS A 8 -1.62 -9.82 3.97
N ARG A 9 -0.91 -9.27 2.98
CA ARG A 9 -0.72 -7.82 2.86
C ARG A 9 -1.87 -7.21 2.07
N VAL A 10 -2.35 -6.08 2.53
CA VAL A 10 -3.39 -5.28 1.88
C VAL A 10 -2.85 -3.87 1.71
N PHE A 11 -2.92 -3.36 0.49
CA PHE A 11 -2.43 -2.02 0.17
C PHE A 11 -3.63 -1.10 -0.04
N ILE A 12 -3.58 0.10 0.52
CA ILE A 12 -4.68 1.06 0.46
C ILE A 12 -4.14 2.38 -0.07
N LEU A 13 -4.64 2.80 -1.22
CA LEU A 13 -4.39 4.12 -1.80
C LEU A 13 -5.59 5.02 -1.47
N LYS A 14 -5.35 6.26 -1.05
CA LYS A 14 -6.40 7.28 -1.02
C LYS A 14 -6.32 8.14 -2.28
N ASP A 15 -7.31 8.03 -3.16
CA ASP A 15 -7.41 8.83 -4.38
C ASP A 15 -8.76 9.57 -4.41
N LYS A 16 -8.73 10.89 -4.64
CA LYS A 16 -9.92 11.77 -4.69
C LYS A 16 -10.89 11.60 -3.50
N GLY A 17 -10.35 11.29 -2.31
CA GLY A 17 -11.15 11.08 -1.10
C GLY A 17 -11.75 9.69 -0.95
N GLN A 18 -11.46 8.77 -1.87
CA GLN A 18 -11.88 7.36 -1.79
C GLN A 18 -10.68 6.46 -1.45
N ASP A 19 -10.91 5.48 -0.58
CA ASP A 19 -9.93 4.46 -0.27
C ASP A 19 -10.06 3.31 -1.28
N ILE A 20 -9.00 3.10 -2.05
CA ILE A 20 -8.88 2.05 -3.07
C ILE A 20 -7.99 0.94 -2.51
N ARG A 21 -8.55 -0.27 -2.39
CA ARG A 21 -7.78 -1.46 -2.00
C ARG A 21 -7.08 -2.04 -3.22
N LEU A 22 -5.76 -2.14 -3.15
CA LEU A 22 -4.91 -2.69 -4.18
C LEU A 22 -4.52 -4.12 -3.80
N THR A 23 -4.60 -5.01 -4.78
CA THR A 23 -4.16 -6.40 -4.63
C THR A 23 -2.64 -6.47 -4.55
N GLU A 24 -2.12 -7.53 -3.97
CA GLU A 24 -0.69 -7.81 -4.00
C GLU A 24 -0.31 -8.43 -5.36
N PRO A 25 0.53 -7.77 -6.18
CA PRO A 25 0.92 -8.31 -7.49
C PRO A 25 1.89 -9.49 -7.36
N GLU A 26 2.80 -9.42 -6.39
CA GLU A 26 3.83 -10.44 -6.12
C GLU A 26 4.15 -10.47 -4.61
N PRO A 27 3.89 -11.59 -3.91
CA PRO A 27 4.14 -11.71 -2.47
C PRO A 27 5.59 -11.49 -2.04
N ARG A 28 6.56 -11.71 -2.92
CA ARG A 28 7.99 -11.53 -2.62
C ARG A 28 8.46 -10.09 -2.72
N TRP A 29 7.65 -9.18 -3.24
CA TRP A 29 8.04 -7.79 -3.42
C TRP A 29 8.04 -7.01 -2.11
N SER A 30 8.92 -6.01 -2.01
CA SER A 30 8.81 -5.01 -0.95
C SER A 30 7.56 -4.15 -1.15
N VAL A 31 7.14 -3.45 -0.10
CA VAL A 31 5.95 -2.58 -0.18
C VAL A 31 6.19 -1.43 -1.17
N GLU A 32 7.41 -0.93 -1.24
CA GLU A 32 7.83 0.10 -2.20
C GLU A 32 7.78 -0.41 -3.64
N ALA A 33 8.17 -1.66 -3.88
CA ALA A 33 8.07 -2.26 -5.22
C ALA A 33 6.60 -2.41 -5.65
N VAL A 34 5.71 -2.79 -4.73
CA VAL A 34 4.26 -2.80 -5.00
C VAL A 34 3.73 -1.38 -5.29
N MET A 35 4.14 -0.39 -4.51
CA MET A 35 3.77 1.02 -4.74
C MET A 35 4.23 1.51 -6.12
N ASN A 36 5.48 1.25 -6.49
CA ASN A 36 6.04 1.62 -7.79
C ASN A 36 5.37 0.91 -8.96
N PHE A 37 4.97 -0.36 -8.77
CA PHE A 37 4.19 -1.09 -9.77
C PHE A 37 2.86 -0.38 -10.05
N TYR A 38 2.13 -0.01 -9.00
CA TYR A 38 0.85 0.69 -9.12
C TYR A 38 0.98 2.16 -9.53
N ALA A 39 2.15 2.78 -9.37
CA ALA A 39 2.39 4.17 -9.80
C ALA A 39 2.19 4.40 -11.30
N ASN A 40 2.31 3.35 -12.12
CA ASN A 40 1.98 3.40 -13.55
C ASN A 40 0.49 3.63 -13.83
N LEU A 41 -0.39 3.17 -12.93
CA LEU A 41 -1.84 3.31 -13.03
C LEU A 41 -2.37 4.49 -12.21
N TYR A 42 -1.72 4.75 -11.07
CA TYR A 42 -2.07 5.81 -10.13
C TYR A 42 -0.86 6.74 -9.96
N PRO A 43 -0.71 7.77 -10.81
CA PRO A 43 0.45 8.67 -10.77
C PRO A 43 0.70 9.33 -9.41
N ILE A 44 -0.36 9.47 -8.58
CA ILE A 44 -0.27 9.99 -7.20
C ILE A 44 0.66 9.16 -6.29
N LEU A 45 0.88 7.88 -6.62
CA LEU A 45 1.79 7.01 -5.88
C LEU A 45 3.28 7.33 -6.11
N THR A 46 3.62 8.05 -7.18
CA THR A 46 5.02 8.45 -7.45
C THR A 46 5.60 9.37 -6.37
N THR A 47 4.75 10.13 -5.68
CA THR A 47 5.13 11.03 -4.58
C THR A 47 4.55 10.59 -3.24
N ALA A 48 3.90 9.43 -3.18
CA ALA A 48 3.33 8.88 -1.96
C ALA A 48 4.42 8.27 -1.06
N LYS A 49 4.08 8.14 0.21
CA LYS A 49 4.89 7.44 1.22
C LYS A 49 4.12 6.23 1.73
N VAL A 50 4.87 5.19 2.07
CA VAL A 50 4.33 4.00 2.72
C VAL A 50 4.14 4.30 4.21
N SER A 51 2.93 4.06 4.73
CA SER A 51 2.65 4.16 6.17
C SER A 51 3.34 3.05 6.96
N ALA A 52 3.38 3.19 8.28
CA ALA A 52 3.70 2.06 9.15
C ALA A 52 2.71 0.90 8.90
N PRO A 53 3.15 -0.37 9.01
CA PRO A 53 2.26 -1.52 8.91
C PRO A 53 1.21 -1.47 10.02
N GLN A 54 -0.04 -1.78 9.67
CA GLN A 54 -1.14 -1.88 10.63
C GLN A 54 -1.75 -3.28 10.53
N ILE A 55 -1.83 -4.00 11.66
CA ILE A 55 -2.48 -5.31 11.66
C ILE A 55 -3.96 -5.11 11.90
N LYS A 56 -4.79 -5.57 10.96
CA LYS A 56 -6.24 -5.48 11.03
C LYS A 56 -6.86 -6.67 10.31
N ASP A 57 -7.85 -7.32 10.93
CA ASP A 57 -8.63 -8.42 10.34
C ASP A 57 -7.74 -9.52 9.70
N ASP A 58 -6.74 -10.01 10.43
CA ASP A 58 -5.75 -11.00 9.98
C ASP A 58 -4.94 -10.61 8.72
N ALA A 59 -4.85 -9.31 8.44
CA ALA A 59 -4.05 -8.76 7.37
C ALA A 59 -3.11 -7.66 7.88
N ILE A 60 -2.01 -7.45 7.16
CA ILE A 60 -1.15 -6.29 7.33
C ILE A 60 -1.55 -5.25 6.30
N GLU A 61 -2.16 -4.16 6.76
CA GLU A 61 -2.54 -3.03 5.93
C GLU A 61 -1.38 -2.02 5.82
N TYR A 62 -1.07 -1.62 4.59
CA TYR A 62 -0.15 -0.54 4.25
C TYR A 62 -0.92 0.54 3.51
N LYS A 63 -0.88 1.77 4.02
CA LYS A 63 -1.49 2.92 3.35
C LYS A 63 -0.43 3.66 2.54
N PHE A 64 -0.79 4.03 1.32
CA PHE A 64 -0.02 4.91 0.48
C PHE A 64 -0.51 6.34 0.69
N GLU A 65 0.21 7.07 1.52
CA GLU A 65 -0.10 8.44 1.89
C GLU A 65 0.51 9.38 0.86
N SER A 66 -0.32 9.91 -0.02
CA SER A 66 0.10 10.96 -0.94
C SER A 66 0.38 12.24 -0.17
N VAL A 67 1.49 12.91 -0.48
CA VAL A 67 1.71 14.29 -0.05
C VAL A 67 0.88 15.22 -0.94
N MET A 68 -0.45 15.11 -0.87
CA MET A 68 -1.33 16.07 -1.52
C MET A 68 -1.21 17.36 -0.70
N GLY A 69 -0.52 18.34 -1.29
CA GLY A 69 0.00 19.51 -0.60
C GLY A 69 -0.99 20.16 0.36
N THR A 70 -0.50 20.50 1.55
CA THR A 70 -1.10 21.56 2.36
C THR A 70 -1.23 22.78 1.46
N LYS A 71 -2.45 23.13 1.05
CA LYS A 71 -2.72 24.48 0.52
C LYS A 71 -2.29 25.46 1.61
N GLY A 72 -1.17 26.13 1.38
CA GLY A 72 -0.71 27.32 2.07
C GLY A 72 -0.47 28.39 1.03
#